data_AF-A0A6J5CD85-F1
#
_entry.id   AF-A0A6J5CD85-F1
#
_cell.length_a   1.000
_cell.length_b   1.000
_cell.length_c   1.000
_cell.angle_alpha   90.00
_cell.angle_beta   90.00
_cell.angle_gamma   90.00
#
_symmetry.space_group_name_H-M   'P 1'
#
loop_
_entity.id
_entity.type
_entity.pdbx_description
1 polymer ?
#
loop_
_entity_poly.entity_id
_entity_poly.type
_entity_poly.pdbx_seq_one_letter_code
_entity_poly.pdbx_strand_id
1 'polypeptide(L)' 'MKGKHVLSCGALGGRSPKTGKRVGERHRWSGCGWGKGHCEFCFRTLEQVLVDDAVKDGSPQHLERALTTML' A
#
# COMPACT_ATOMS: atom_id res chain seq x y z
N MET A 1 -12.94 3.35 -11.59
CA MET A 1 -11.59 3.38 -10.99
C MET A 1 -10.73 2.37 -11.74
N LYS A 2 -10.14 2.77 -12.88
CA LYS A 2 -9.18 1.94 -13.64
C LYS A 2 -7.78 2.32 -13.15
N GLY A 3 -6.98 1.34 -12.76
CA GLY A 3 -5.58 1.58 -12.42
C GLY A 3 -5.30 1.97 -10.96
N LYS A 4 -6.03 1.39 -9.99
CA LYS A 4 -5.59 1.39 -8.59
C LYS A 4 -5.67 -0.02 -8.03
N HIS A 5 -4.65 -0.47 -7.32
CA HIS A 5 -4.65 -1.75 -6.61
C HIS A 5 -4.33 -1.57 -5.13
N VAL A 6 -4.75 -2.54 -4.31
CA VAL A 6 -4.48 -2.54 -2.88
C VAL A 6 -3.25 -3.40 -2.61
N LEU A 7 -2.25 -2.84 -1.94
CA LEU A 7 -1.09 -3.58 -1.47
C LEU A 7 -1.50 -4.70 -0.51
N SER A 8 -0.86 -5.86 -0.65
CA SER A 8 -1.08 -7.02 0.22
C SER A 8 -0.82 -6.66 1.70
N CYS A 9 -1.75 -7.05 2.57
CA CYS A 9 -1.60 -6.86 4.02
C CYS A 9 -0.32 -7.53 4.56
N GLY A 10 -0.01 -8.74 4.07
CA GLY A 10 1.20 -9.48 4.40
C GLY A 10 2.48 -8.82 3.89
N ALA A 11 2.47 -8.25 2.68
CA ALA A 11 3.62 -7.50 2.15
C ALA A 11 3.93 -6.26 2.99
N LEU A 12 2.89 -5.68 3.59
CA LEU A 12 2.96 -4.53 4.48
C LEU A 12 3.34 -4.90 5.94
N GLY A 13 3.67 -6.16 6.20
CA GLY A 13 4.08 -6.65 7.51
C GLY A 13 2.93 -7.00 8.46
N GLY A 14 1.70 -7.12 7.94
CA GLY A 14 0.54 -7.47 8.74
C GLY A 14 0.70 -8.81 9.48
N ARG A 15 0.28 -8.82 10.75
CA ARG A 15 0.33 -10.02 11.60
C ARG A 15 -1.00 -10.29 12.27
N SER A 16 -1.30 -11.57 12.45
CA SER A 16 -2.48 -12.01 13.19
C SER A 16 -2.28 -11.73 14.68
N PRO A 17 -3.12 -10.93 15.35
CA PRO A 17 -3.02 -10.70 16.79
C PRO A 17 -3.24 -11.99 17.60
N LYS A 18 -4.01 -12.95 17.04
CA LYS A 18 -4.30 -14.24 17.69
C LYS A 18 -3.10 -15.21 17.68
N THR A 19 -2.25 -15.15 16.66
CA THR A 19 -1.21 -16.19 16.43
C THR A 19 0.20 -15.63 16.23
N GLY A 20 0.37 -14.31 16.09
CA GLY A 20 1.63 -13.65 15.78
C GLY A 20 2.19 -13.89 14.36
N LYS A 21 1.56 -14.79 13.59
CA LYS A 21 1.98 -15.17 12.23
C LYS A 21 1.67 -14.08 11.21
N ARG A 22 2.44 -14.03 10.12
CA ARG A 22 2.14 -13.16 8.98
C ARG A 22 0.78 -13.50 8.37
N VAL A 23 0.02 -12.47 8.02
CA VAL A 23 -1.22 -12.64 7.26
C VAL A 23 -0.94 -12.66 5.76
N GLY A 24 -1.88 -13.17 4.97
CA GLY A 24 -1.82 -13.14 3.51
C GLY A 24 -2.22 -11.77 2.96
N GLU A 25 -2.89 -11.75 1.80
CA GLU A 25 -3.19 -10.51 1.08
C GLU A 25 -4.31 -9.69 1.71
N ARG A 26 -5.23 -10.34 2.43
CA ARG A 26 -6.48 -9.73 2.89
C ARG A 26 -6.30 -8.80 4.10
N HIS A 27 -6.81 -7.59 3.95
CA HIS A 27 -7.01 -6.64 5.05
C HIS A 27 -8.31 -6.93 5.80
N ARG A 28 -8.30 -6.76 7.12
CA ARG A 28 -9.50 -6.74 7.96
C ARG A 28 -9.65 -5.35 8.56
N TRP A 29 -10.77 -4.69 8.33
CA TRP A 29 -11.01 -3.29 8.69
C TRP A 29 -11.83 -3.18 9.97
N SER A 30 -11.41 -2.32 10.91
CA SER A 30 -12.01 -2.19 12.24
C SER A 30 -13.43 -1.59 12.25
N GLY A 31 -13.89 -0.99 11.15
CA GLY A 31 -15.18 -0.28 11.05
C GLY A 31 -16.34 -1.06 10.41
N CYS A 32 -16.33 -2.40 10.47
CA CYS A 32 -17.34 -3.30 9.88
C CYS A 32 -17.60 -3.12 8.37
N GLY A 33 -16.74 -2.38 7.66
CA GLY A 33 -16.89 -2.07 6.25
C GLY A 33 -15.54 -2.00 5.56
N TRP A 34 -15.54 -2.28 4.26
CA TRP A 34 -14.32 -2.22 3.46
C TRP A 34 -13.69 -0.82 3.54
N GLY A 35 -12.41 -0.78 3.91
CA GLY A 35 -11.63 0.45 4.03
C GLY A 35 -12.03 1.40 5.15
N LYS A 36 -12.94 1.01 6.05
CA LYS A 36 -13.34 1.84 7.19
C LYS A 36 -12.36 1.68 8.35
N GLY A 37 -11.71 2.77 8.74
CA GLY A 37 -10.77 2.80 9.86
C GLY A 37 -9.42 2.18 9.50
N HIS A 38 -8.83 1.47 10.46
CA HIS A 38 -7.50 0.86 10.30
C HIS A 38 -7.62 -0.64 10.06
N CYS A 39 -6.65 -1.20 9.34
CA CYS A 39 -6.52 -2.64 9.24
C CYS A 39 -6.07 -3.21 10.60
N GLU A 40 -6.77 -4.22 11.11
CA GLU A 40 -6.45 -4.87 12.39
C GLU A 40 -5.11 -5.62 12.40
N PHE A 41 -4.51 -5.86 11.23
CA PHE A 41 -3.27 -6.63 11.09
C PHE A 41 -2.04 -5.78 10.82
N CYS A 42 -2.16 -4.81 9.91
CA CYS A 42 -1.05 -3.94 9.52
C CYS A 42 -1.20 -2.48 9.99
N PHE A 43 -2.31 -2.16 10.66
CA PHE A 43 -2.63 -0.85 11.24
C PHE A 43 -2.65 0.32 10.26
N ARG A 44 -2.74 0.05 8.95
CA ARG A 44 -2.85 1.07 7.90
C ARG A 44 -4.29 1.31 7.49
N THR A 45 -4.59 2.49 6.96
CA THR A 45 -5.89 2.84 6.37
C THR A 45 -5.98 2.40 4.91
N LEU A 46 -7.17 2.45 4.31
CA LEU A 46 -7.35 2.13 2.89
C LEU A 46 -6.50 3.01 1.97
N GLU A 47 -6.47 4.32 2.23
CA GLU A 47 -5.73 5.29 1.43
C GLU A 47 -4.22 5.01 1.43
N GLN A 48 -3.68 4.52 2.55
CA GLN A 48 -2.26 4.18 2.67
C GLN A 48 -1.87 2.90 1.94
N VAL A 49 -2.85 2.03 1.63
CA VAL A 49 -2.59 0.76 0.95
C VAL A 49 -3.07 0.77 -0.50
N LEU A 50 -3.77 1.81 -0.92
CA LEU A 50 -4.22 2.01 -2.29
C LEU A 50 -3.09 2.66 -3.09
N VAL A 51 -2.62 1.98 -4.13
CA VAL A 51 -1.56 2.45 -5.01
C VAL A 51 -2.11 2.59 -6.41
N ASP A 52 -1.77 3.69 -7.09
CA ASP A 52 -2.07 3.88 -8.49
C ASP A 52 -1.18 2.97 -9.35
N ASP A 53 -1.79 2.21 -10.27
CA ASP A 53 -1.11 1.38 -11.28
C ASP A 53 -0.35 2.23 -12.32
N ALA A 54 -0.35 3.55 -12.19
CA ALA A 54 0.30 4.52 -13.09
C ALA A 54 1.84 4.47 -13.07
N VAL A 55 2.44 3.38 -12.56
CA VAL A 55 3.88 3.12 -12.63
C VAL A 55 4.13 1.80 -13.36
N LYS A 56 3.60 1.70 -14.59
CA LYS A 56 4.03 0.72 -15.60
C LYS A 56 4.06 1.38 -16.97
N ASP A 57 4.88 2.41 -17.11
CA ASP A 57 5.62 2.65 -18.35
C ASP A 57 6.77 3.61 -18.00
N GLY A 58 7.98 3.29 -18.46
CA GLY A 58 9.22 3.90 -18.00
C GLY A 58 9.25 5.42 -18.15
N SER A 59 8.94 6.15 -17.08
CA SER A 59 9.10 7.61 -17.06
C SER A 59 10.47 7.97 -16.48
N PRO A 60 11.43 8.44 -17.31
CA PRO A 60 12.76 8.88 -16.86
C PRO A 60 12.73 10.19 -16.04
N GLN A 61 11.54 10.68 -15.68
CA GLN A 61 11.35 12.02 -15.10
C GLN A 61 11.82 12.16 -13.64
N HIS A 62 12.34 11.10 -13.01
CA HIS A 62 13.04 11.24 -11.73
C HIS A 62 14.57 11.33 -11.86
N LEU A 63 15.15 11.08 -13.04
CA LEU A 63 16.60 11.18 -13.25
C LEU A 63 17.04 12.62 -13.60
N GLU A 64 16.20 13.40 -14.27
CA GLU A 64 16.57 14.77 -14.68
C GLU A 64 16.59 15.80 -13.55
N ARG A 65 15.96 15.51 -12.40
CA ARG A 65 16.11 16.36 -11.19
C ARG A 65 17.43 16.16 -10.45
N ALA A 66 18.21 15.12 -10.77
CA ALA A 66 19.52 14.90 -10.15
C ALA A 66 20.67 15.61 -10.88
N LEU A 67 20.53 15.93 -12.17
CA LEU A 67 21.61 16.52 -12.99
C LEU A 67 21.52 18.06 -13.09
N THR A 68 20.35 18.66 -12.89
CA THR A 68 20.16 20.13 -12.98
C THR A 68 20.57 20.90 -11.72
N THR A 69 21.07 20.22 -10.67
CA THR A 69 21.59 20.90 -9.45
C THR A 69 23.12 21.00 -9.44
N MET A 70 23.80 20.69 -10.55
CA MET A 70 25.27 20.79 -10.69
C MET A 70 25.73 21.63 -11.89
N LEU A 71 24.95 22.64 -12.28
CA LEU A 71 25.42 23.74 -13.13
C LEU A 71 25.34 25.05 -12.36
#